data_AF-A0A7H4P188-F1
#
_entry.id   AF-A0A7H4P188-F1
#
_cell.length_a   1.000
_cell.length_b   1.000
_cell.length_c   1.000
_cell.angle_alpha   90.00
_cell.angle_beta   90.00
_cell.angle_gamma   90.00
#
_symmetry.space_group_name_H-M   'P 1'
#
loop_
_entity.id
_entity.type
_entity.pdbx_description
1 polymer ?
#
loop_
_entity_poly.entity_id
_entity_poly.type
_entity_poly.pdbx_seq_one_letter_code
_entity_poly.pdbx_strand_id
1 'polypeptide(L)'
;MLLAPGFEEGEAIVVIDILRRLHLNVELLACAESRAVVSYHDIPMVADSTLTERADALYDAVVLPGGPQGSVNLAASQAVVAFISAHDEAGKLICPICSAAARVLGGNGLLKGRRYVCSGELWQDVSDGEYVDQRWWKTGI
;
A
#
# COMPACT_ATOMS: atom_id res chain seq x y z
N MET A 1 -4.07 6.46 2.38
CA MET A 1 -3.88 5.00 2.56
C MET A 1 -4.80 4.28 1.59
N LEU A 2 -4.30 3.28 0.86
CA LEU A 2 -5.09 2.53 -0.11
C LEU A 2 -5.75 1.31 0.55
N LEU A 3 -7.07 1.17 0.41
CA LEU A 3 -7.86 0.07 0.94
C LEU A 3 -8.51 -0.70 -0.22
N ALA A 4 -7.92 -1.83 -0.61
CA ALA A 4 -8.55 -2.77 -1.52
C ALA A 4 -9.35 -3.84 -0.75
N PRO A 5 -10.38 -4.47 -1.34
CA PRO A 5 -11.09 -5.57 -0.70
C PRO A 5 -10.11 -6.66 -0.20
N GLY A 6 -10.25 -7.06 1.06
CA GLY A 6 -9.35 -8.01 1.72
C GLY A 6 -8.03 -7.42 2.24
N PHE A 7 -7.94 -6.09 2.41
CA PHE A 7 -6.80 -5.46 3.09
C PHE A 7 -6.65 -5.95 4.52
N GLU A 8 -5.41 -6.04 5.02
CA GLU A 8 -5.14 -6.39 6.42
C GLU A 8 -5.46 -5.21 7.34
N GLU A 9 -6.53 -5.33 8.13
CA GLU A 9 -7.04 -4.25 8.96
C GLU A 9 -6.21 -3.96 10.20
N GLY A 10 -5.52 -4.94 10.78
CA GLY A 10 -4.60 -4.72 11.90
C GLY A 10 -3.43 -3.82 11.51
N GLU A 11 -2.80 -4.08 10.37
CA GLU A 11 -1.75 -3.25 9.77
C GLU A 11 -2.29 -1.84 9.46
N ALA A 12 -3.42 -1.76 8.77
CA ALA A 12 -4.00 -0.49 8.34
C ALA A 12 -4.41 0.38 9.55
N ILE A 13 -5.19 -0.17 10.47
CA ILE A 13 -5.77 0.59 11.60
C ILE A 13 -4.67 1.09 12.55
N VAL A 14 -3.66 0.28 12.85
CA VAL A 14 -2.54 0.71 13.70
C VAL A 14 -1.79 1.89 13.07
N VAL A 15 -1.53 1.85 11.77
CA VAL A 15 -0.89 2.97 11.07
C VAL A 15 -1.79 4.21 11.07
N ILE A 16 -3.08 4.06 10.81
CA ILE A 16 -4.05 5.17 10.86
C ILE A 16 -4.07 5.82 12.24
N ASP A 17 -4.15 5.01 13.30
CA ASP A 17 -4.18 5.46 14.70
C ASP A 17 -2.94 6.29 15.03
N ILE A 18 -1.74 5.77 14.77
CA ILE A 18 -0.49 6.46 15.09
C ILE A 18 -0.35 7.78 14.32
N LEU A 19 -0.63 7.78 13.01
CA LEU A 19 -0.50 8.99 12.20
C LEU A 19 -1.51 10.08 12.63
N ARG A 20 -2.76 9.70 12.93
CA ARG A 20 -3.78 10.63 13.41
C ARG A 20 -3.47 11.15 14.82
N ARG A 21 -2.87 10.34 15.71
CA ARG A 21 -2.37 10.79 17.03
C ARG A 21 -1.29 11.85 16.93
N LEU A 22 -0.49 11.80 15.87
CA LEU A 22 0.51 12.82 15.55
C LEU A 22 -0.07 14.02 14.78
N HIS A 23 -1.39 14.12 14.69
CA HIS A 23 -2.12 15.18 13.98
C HIS A 23 -1.80 15.28 12.48
N LEU A 24 -1.34 14.17 11.88
CA LEU A 24 -1.17 14.09 10.43
C LEU A 24 -2.53 13.86 9.76
N ASN A 25 -2.70 14.48 8.58
CA ASN A 25 -3.89 14.23 7.76
C ASN A 25 -3.80 12.85 7.11
N VAL A 26 -4.78 12.00 7.37
CA VAL A 26 -4.84 10.64 6.82
C VAL A 26 -6.20 10.44 6.16
N GLU A 27 -6.16 10.36 4.83
CA GLU A 27 -7.32 10.01 4.01
C GLU A 27 -7.27 8.53 3.61
N LEU A 28 -8.37 7.82 3.85
CA LEU A 28 -8.57 6.44 3.44
C LEU A 28 -9.20 6.43 2.05
N LEU A 29 -8.56 5.76 1.10
CA LEU A 29 -9.03 5.66 -0.27
C LEU A 29 -9.45 4.23 -0.56
N ALA A 30 -10.74 4.02 -0.83
CA ALA A 30 -11.24 2.74 -1.31
C ALA A 30 -10.75 2.51 -2.74
N CYS A 31 -10.04 1.42 -2.97
CA CYS A 31 -9.66 0.93 -4.29
C CYS A 31 -10.77 0.03 -4.85
N ALA A 32 -12.00 0.56 -4.86
CA ALA A 32 -13.23 -0.11 -5.27
C ALA A 32 -14.22 0.94 -5.82
N GLU A 33 -15.36 0.49 -6.34
CA GLU A 33 -16.40 1.37 -6.90
C GLU A 33 -17.07 2.26 -5.84
N SER A 34 -17.12 1.79 -4.60
CA SER A 34 -17.73 2.50 -3.47
C SER A 34 -16.74 2.70 -2.33
N ARG A 35 -17.09 3.56 -1.38
CA ARG A 35 -16.29 3.78 -0.17
C ARG A 35 -16.33 2.61 0.82
N ALA A 36 -17.30 1.71 0.68
CA ALA A 36 -17.38 0.53 1.54
C ALA A 36 -16.38 -0.55 1.06
N VAL A 37 -15.50 -0.98 1.96
CA VAL A 37 -14.48 -2.02 1.70
C VAL A 37 -14.48 -3.00 2.86
N VAL A 38 -14.52 -4.30 2.57
CA VAL A 38 -14.39 -5.35 3.58
C VAL A 38 -12.92 -5.74 3.70
N SER A 39 -12.42 -5.80 4.93
CA SER A 39 -11.05 -6.21 5.26
C SER A 39 -10.84 -7.73 5.18
N TYR A 40 -9.63 -8.19 5.46
CA TYR A 40 -9.25 -9.61 5.42
C TYR A 40 -10.04 -10.44 6.42
N HIS A 41 -10.24 -9.95 7.65
CA HIS A 41 -11.02 -10.65 8.68
C HIS A 41 -12.47 -10.16 8.77
N ASP A 42 -13.09 -9.91 7.61
CA ASP A 42 -14.53 -9.67 7.45
C ASP A 42 -15.08 -8.40 8.14
N ILE A 43 -14.23 -7.41 8.45
CA ILE A 43 -14.69 -6.12 9.01
C ILE A 43 -15.02 -5.15 7.86
N PRO A 44 -16.28 -4.73 7.69
CA PRO A 44 -16.64 -3.68 6.75
C PRO A 44 -16.21 -2.31 7.30
N MET A 45 -15.50 -1.55 6.46
CA MET A 45 -15.08 -0.18 6.76
C MET A 45 -15.57 0.77 5.66
N VAL A 46 -15.77 2.03 6.03
CA VAL A 46 -16.10 3.11 5.10
C VAL A 46 -14.85 3.99 4.97
N ALA A 47 -14.28 4.03 3.77
CA ALA A 47 -13.20 4.92 3.41
C ALA A 47 -13.69 6.38 3.29
N ASP A 48 -12.77 7.34 3.37
CA ASP A 48 -13.10 8.76 3.28
C ASP A 48 -13.50 9.15 1.84
N SER A 49 -12.82 8.58 0.85
CA SER A 49 -13.07 8.73 -0.59
C SER A 49 -12.79 7.43 -1.34
N THR A 50 -13.12 7.38 -2.63
CA THR A 50 -12.59 6.36 -3.54
C THR A 50 -11.28 6.83 -4.17
N LEU A 51 -10.47 5.89 -4.65
CA LEU A 51 -9.26 6.21 -5.42
C LEU A 51 -9.61 7.04 -6.67
N THR A 52 -10.72 6.73 -7.35
CA THR A 52 -11.17 7.44 -8.55
C THR A 52 -11.47 8.92 -8.26
N GLU A 53 -12.09 9.24 -7.11
CA GLU A 53 -12.35 10.62 -6.68
C GLU A 53 -11.07 11.42 -6.32
N ARG A 54 -9.93 10.74 -6.20
CA ARG A 54 -8.63 11.29 -5.79
C ARG A 54 -7.51 10.92 -6.77
N ALA A 55 -7.84 10.55 -8.01
CA ALA A 55 -6.87 10.04 -8.98
C ALA A 55 -5.73 11.04 -9.24
N ASP A 56 -6.02 12.35 -9.24
CA ASP A 56 -5.06 13.42 -9.48
C ASP A 56 -4.47 14.03 -8.19
N ALA A 57 -4.86 13.52 -7.02
CA ALA A 57 -4.35 14.02 -5.75
C ALA A 57 -2.92 13.53 -5.51
N LEU A 58 -2.05 14.44 -5.03
CA LEU A 58 -0.68 14.13 -4.67
C LEU A 58 -0.51 14.22 -3.15
N TYR A 59 -0.24 13.08 -2.52
CA TYR A 59 -0.02 12.93 -1.09
C TYR A 59 1.48 12.89 -0.77
N ASP A 60 1.85 13.22 0.47
CA ASP A 60 3.26 13.10 0.90
C ASP A 60 3.71 11.66 1.12
N ALA A 61 2.75 10.76 1.39
CA ALA A 61 2.98 9.33 1.53
C ALA A 61 1.78 8.50 1.05
N VAL A 62 2.07 7.35 0.43
CA VAL A 62 1.08 6.33 0.04
C VAL A 62 1.38 5.05 0.81
N VAL A 63 0.48 4.70 1.73
CA VAL A 63 0.57 3.46 2.52
C VAL A 63 -0.19 2.33 1.84
N LEU A 64 0.45 1.16 1.74
CA LEU A 64 -0.08 -0.06 1.14
C LEU A 64 -0.09 -1.20 2.19
N PRO A 65 -1.22 -1.45 2.84
CA PRO A 65 -1.39 -2.62 3.72
C PRO A 65 -1.25 -3.92 2.93
N GLY A 66 -0.92 -5.00 3.65
CA GLY A 66 -0.90 -6.35 3.12
C GLY A 66 -2.29 -6.98 3.01
N GLY A 67 -2.39 -8.21 3.48
CA GLY A 67 -3.57 -9.06 3.32
C GLY A 67 -3.43 -9.98 2.09
N PRO A 68 -3.71 -11.29 2.20
CA PRO A 68 -3.52 -12.22 1.09
C PRO A 68 -4.26 -11.79 -0.18
N GLN A 69 -5.52 -11.39 -0.05
CA GLN A 69 -6.33 -10.91 -1.16
C GLN A 69 -6.19 -9.40 -1.38
N GLY A 70 -6.02 -8.59 -0.33
CA GLY A 70 -5.85 -7.14 -0.42
C GLY A 70 -4.67 -6.74 -1.29
N SER A 71 -3.50 -7.34 -1.04
CA SER A 71 -2.29 -7.10 -1.84
C SER A 71 -2.41 -7.56 -3.30
N VAL A 72 -3.11 -8.68 -3.55
CA VAL A 72 -3.41 -9.15 -4.92
C VAL A 72 -4.34 -8.17 -5.65
N ASN A 73 -5.38 -7.68 -4.97
CA ASN A 73 -6.33 -6.72 -5.54
C ASN A 73 -5.67 -5.36 -5.82
N LEU A 74 -4.79 -4.89 -4.93
CA LEU A 74 -3.98 -3.70 -5.18
C LEU A 74 -3.09 -3.89 -6.42
N ALA A 75 -2.38 -5.02 -6.50
CA ALA A 75 -1.46 -5.31 -7.60
C ALA A 75 -2.16 -5.41 -8.96
N ALA A 76 -3.40 -5.92 -9.01
CA ALA A 76 -4.17 -6.08 -10.24
C ALA A 76 -4.82 -4.77 -10.73
N SER A 77 -4.87 -3.73 -9.90
CA SER A 77 -5.53 -2.46 -10.24
C SER A 77 -4.57 -1.51 -10.96
N GLN A 78 -4.84 -1.25 -12.25
CA GLN A 78 -4.09 -0.28 -13.04
C GLN A 78 -4.14 1.13 -12.44
N ALA A 79 -5.28 1.52 -11.84
CA ALA A 79 -5.42 2.81 -11.16
C ALA A 79 -4.50 2.90 -9.93
N VAL A 80 -4.37 1.81 -9.16
CA VAL A 80 -3.45 1.74 -8.02
C VAL A 80 -2.00 1.84 -8.48
N VAL A 81 -1.61 1.07 -9.51
CA VAL A 81 -0.26 1.11 -10.08
C VAL A 81 0.08 2.50 -10.60
N ALA A 82 -0.81 3.13 -11.36
CA ALA A 82 -0.62 4.49 -11.86
C ALA A 82 -0.48 5.51 -10.72
N PHE A 83 -1.32 5.40 -9.69
CA PHE A 83 -1.28 6.28 -8.53
C PHE A 83 0.04 6.14 -7.76
N ILE A 84 0.51 4.92 -7.51
CA ILE A 84 1.81 4.66 -6.86
C ILE A 84 2.95 5.22 -7.71
N SER A 85 2.97 4.95 -9.01
CA SER A 85 4.01 5.44 -9.92
C SER A 85 4.09 6.96 -9.93
N ALA A 86 2.95 7.66 -10.02
CA ALA A 86 2.92 9.12 -10.00
C ALA A 86 3.51 9.70 -8.68
N HIS A 87 3.23 9.05 -7.55
CA HIS A 87 3.79 9.45 -6.26
C HIS A 87 5.29 9.17 -6.17
N ASP A 88 5.74 8.00 -6.64
CA ASP A 88 7.16 7.62 -6.66
C ASP A 88 7.98 8.54 -7.58
N GLU A 89 7.46 8.87 -8.76
CA GLU A 89 8.08 9.81 -9.70
C GLU A 89 8.16 11.24 -9.15
N ALA A 90 7.17 11.64 -8.34
CA ALA A 90 7.19 12.90 -7.62
C ALA A 90 8.06 12.89 -6.34
N GLY A 91 8.76 11.78 -6.07
CA GLY A 91 9.64 11.63 -4.90
C GLY A 91 8.89 11.54 -3.57
N LYS A 92 7.63 11.13 -3.60
CA LYS A 92 6.79 10.93 -2.40
C LYS A 92 7.05 9.56 -1.79
N LEU A 93 6.70 9.40 -0.51
CA LEU A 93 6.97 8.16 0.21
C LEU A 93 6.02 7.04 -0.24
N ILE A 94 6.57 5.89 -0.62
CA ILE A 94 5.81 4.67 -0.88
C ILE A 94 6.06 3.70 0.27
N CYS A 95 5.01 3.37 1.01
CA CYS A 95 5.11 2.69 2.31
C CYS A 95 4.34 1.35 2.28
N PRO A 96 4.89 0.30 1.64
CA PRO A 96 4.28 -1.02 1.68
C PRO A 96 4.55 -1.75 3.01
N ILE A 97 3.60 -2.59 3.41
CA ILE A 97 3.71 -3.43 4.61
C ILE A 97 3.43 -4.89 4.23
N CYS A 98 4.12 -5.82 4.91
CA CYS A 98 3.88 -7.27 4.79
C CYS A 98 4.03 -7.76 3.34
N SER A 99 2.96 -8.24 2.72
CA SER A 99 2.97 -8.80 1.37
C SER A 99 2.94 -7.73 0.25
N ALA A 100 2.59 -6.48 0.58
CA ALA A 100 2.40 -5.43 -0.42
C ALA A 100 3.70 -5.08 -1.15
N ALA A 101 4.85 -5.12 -0.47
CA ALA A 101 6.13 -4.79 -1.10
C ALA A 101 6.46 -5.76 -2.23
N ALA A 102 6.29 -7.06 -1.99
CA ALA A 102 6.56 -8.09 -3.00
C ALA A 102 5.47 -8.12 -4.08
N ARG A 103 4.19 -8.17 -3.70
CA ARG A 103 3.10 -8.37 -4.66
C ARG A 103 2.74 -7.12 -5.45
N VAL A 104 2.65 -5.97 -4.78
CA VAL A 104 2.24 -4.72 -5.43
C VAL A 104 3.44 -4.08 -6.12
N LEU A 105 4.54 -3.84 -5.39
CA LEU A 105 5.69 -3.17 -5.98
C LEU A 105 6.53 -4.13 -6.83
N GLY A 106 6.97 -5.25 -6.27
CA GLY A 106 7.77 -6.24 -6.99
C GLY A 106 7.03 -6.83 -8.20
N GLY A 107 5.77 -7.22 -8.02
CA GLY A 107 4.92 -7.76 -9.09
C GLY A 107 4.64 -6.79 -10.25
N ASN A 108 4.87 -5.50 -10.07
CA ASN A 108 4.67 -4.46 -11.10
C ASN A 108 5.97 -3.74 -11.51
N GLY A 109 7.15 -4.22 -11.09
CA GLY A 109 8.42 -3.59 -11.45
C GLY A 109 8.60 -2.17 -10.86
N LEU A 110 8.01 -1.92 -9.69
CA LEU A 110 8.06 -0.63 -9.00
C LEU A 110 9.11 -0.59 -7.89
N LEU A 111 9.86 -1.66 -7.67
CA LEU A 111 10.94 -1.66 -6.68
C LEU A 111 12.19 -0.96 -7.24
N LYS A 112 12.43 -1.03 -8.55
CA LYS A 112 13.48 -0.28 -9.26
C LYS A 112 14.88 -0.50 -8.67
N GLY A 113 15.18 -1.74 -8.29
CA GLY A 113 16.44 -2.14 -7.65
C GLY A 113 16.61 -1.64 -6.21
N ARG A 114 15.59 -1.03 -5.60
CA ARG A 114 15.67 -0.54 -4.22
C ARG A 114 15.63 -1.69 -3.22
N ARG A 115 16.23 -1.45 -2.06
CA ARG A 115 16.13 -2.36 -0.91
C ARG A 115 14.74 -2.35 -0.31
N TYR A 116 14.22 -3.53 0.05
CA TYR A 116 12.89 -3.70 0.62
C TYR A 116 12.81 -4.92 1.55
N VAL A 117 11.78 -4.93 2.42
CA VAL A 117 11.38 -6.11 3.21
C VAL A 117 9.95 -6.49 2.85
N CYS A 118 9.62 -7.78 2.93
CA CYS A 118 8.26 -8.29 2.85
C CYS A 118 8.04 -9.46 3.84
N SER A 119 6.81 -9.95 3.95
CA SER A 119 6.47 -11.09 4.80
C SER A 119 6.85 -12.44 4.18
N GLY A 120 7.27 -13.36 5.04
CA GLY A 120 7.58 -14.75 4.67
C GLY A 120 8.65 -14.84 3.59
N GLU A 121 8.44 -15.76 2.65
CA GLU A 121 9.37 -16.05 1.55
C GLU A 121 8.97 -15.39 0.23
N LEU A 122 8.03 -14.45 0.24
CA LEU A 122 7.53 -13.78 -0.98
C LEU A 122 8.61 -13.04 -1.77
N TRP A 123 9.77 -12.78 -1.16
CA TRP A 123 10.90 -12.15 -1.83
C TRP A 123 11.58 -13.05 -2.87
N GLN A 124 11.43 -14.38 -2.78
CA GLN A 124 12.07 -15.32 -3.70
C GLN A 124 11.58 -15.14 -5.15
N ASP A 125 10.34 -14.69 -5.33
CA ASP A 125 9.72 -14.48 -6.64
C ASP A 125 9.94 -13.05 -7.19
N VAL A 126 10.68 -12.19 -6.47
CA VAL A 126 10.87 -10.78 -6.83
C VAL A 126 12.28 -10.57 -7.36
N SER A 127 12.38 -10.14 -8.61
CA SER A 127 13.66 -9.85 -9.28
C SER A 127 14.00 -8.36 -9.41
N ASP A 128 13.04 -7.47 -9.15
CA ASP A 128 13.18 -6.02 -9.34
C ASP A 128 13.64 -5.25 -8.07
N GLY A 129 14.11 -5.94 -7.04
CA GLY A 129 14.53 -5.31 -5.79
C GLY A 129 15.57 -6.12 -5.02
N GLU A 130 16.15 -5.48 -4.01
CA GLU A 130 17.12 -6.13 -3.10
C GLU A 130 16.45 -6.43 -1.76
N TYR A 131 16.13 -7.70 -1.51
CA TYR A 131 15.51 -8.10 -0.25
C TYR A 131 16.47 -7.93 0.93
N VAL A 132 15.96 -7.40 2.04
CA VAL A 132 16.65 -7.30 3.32
C VAL A 132 15.79 -7.90 4.44
N ASP A 133 16.35 -8.84 5.19
CA ASP A 133 15.70 -9.43 6.36
C ASP A 133 15.86 -8.51 7.59
N GLN A 134 14.98 -7.51 7.69
CA GLN A 134 14.92 -6.55 8.80
C GLN A 134 13.48 -6.27 9.20
N ARG A 135 13.23 -5.79 10.42
CA ARG A 135 11.86 -5.47 10.87
C ARG A 135 11.20 -4.35 10.07
N TRP A 136 12.00 -3.39 9.63
CA TRP A 136 11.59 -2.31 8.75
C TRP A 136 12.80 -1.89 7.93
N TRP A 137 12.55 -1.29 6.77
CA TRP A 137 13.60 -0.78 5.91
C TRP A 137 13.19 0.56 5.30
N LYS A 138 14.16 1.43 5.02
CA LYS A 138 13.95 2.70 4.32
C LYS A 138 14.97 2.88 3.21
N THR A 139 14.50 3.18 2.01
CA THR A 139 15.33 3.58 0.87
C THR A 139 14.85 4.94 0.37
N GLY A 140 15.75 5.91 0.18
CA GLY A 140 15.40 7.29 -0.15
C GLY A 140 15.41 8.23 1.06
N ILE A 141 14.96 9.48 0.86
CA ILE A 141 14.97 10.56 1.87
C ILE A 141 13.95 10.32 2.98
#